data_AF-A0A2M8NHF9-F1
#
_entry.id   AF-A0A2M8NHF9-F1
#
_cell.length_a   1.000
_cell.length_b   1.000
_cell.length_c   1.000
_cell.angle_alpha   90.00
_cell.angle_beta   90.00
_cell.angle_gamma   90.00
#
_symmetry.space_group_name_H-M   'P 1'
#
loop_
_entity.id
_entity.type
_entity.pdbx_description
1 polymer ?
#
loop_
_entity_poly.entity_id
_entity_poly.type
_entity_poly.pdbx_seq_one_letter_code
_entity_poly.pdbx_strand_id
1 'polypeptide(L)'
;LTVDDGNDVEAIAAAIEQARAVTDQPSLITVKTIIGYGSPNKAGTHKAHGAPLGADEVRLTKAALGFPPDQDFYVPGEALELFRSAIDTGTKQEAEWNDLLARYRADYPDLGAEWDRLMAGELPPGWDADIPTFSADKKVATRNASGQVLNAIAAKIPTMIGGDADLSESTKTLLKNAANTGRGQPAARNVRFGVREHAMGSIVNALALHGGIVKPFTATFLTFSDYMRPAIRLGALMNITPIYVFTHDSIGLGEDGPTHQPVEHVMSLRRIPNLHTCRPSDANETAGAWAAAMRSDKACVLIFTRQDLPVLTGEGIGGVSAIHAGVA
;
A
#
# COMPACT_ATOMS: atom_id res chain seq x y z
N LEU A 1 15.14 -22.37 -5.00
CA LEU A 1 15.77 -22.59 -6.32
C LEU A 1 17.08 -21.81 -6.34
N THR A 2 18.14 -22.37 -6.91
CA THR A 2 19.46 -21.71 -6.94
C THR A 2 20.04 -21.78 -8.35
N VAL A 3 20.52 -20.64 -8.84
CA VAL A 3 21.24 -20.50 -10.10
C VAL A 3 22.69 -20.15 -9.75
N ASP A 4 23.61 -21.04 -10.11
CA ASP A 4 25.03 -20.94 -9.71
C ASP A 4 25.83 -19.92 -10.51
N ASP A 5 25.41 -19.64 -11.75
CA ASP A 5 25.99 -18.60 -12.60
C ASP A 5 24.89 -17.64 -13.07
N GLY A 6 24.93 -16.40 -12.59
CA GLY A 6 23.99 -15.36 -12.98
C GLY A 6 24.14 -14.84 -14.42
N ASN A 7 25.15 -15.29 -15.16
CA ASN A 7 25.28 -15.05 -16.59
C ASN A 7 24.64 -16.17 -17.44
N ASP A 8 24.24 -17.28 -16.82
CA ASP A 8 23.50 -18.36 -17.50
C ASP A 8 22.01 -18.01 -17.56
N VAL A 9 21.63 -17.34 -18.65
CA VAL A 9 20.24 -16.91 -18.87
C VAL A 9 19.27 -18.07 -19.07
N GLU A 10 19.74 -19.23 -19.54
CA GLU A 10 18.91 -20.43 -19.70
C GLU A 10 18.59 -21.05 -18.33
N ALA A 11 19.57 -21.13 -17.44
CA ALA A 11 19.36 -21.58 -16.06
C ALA A 11 18.41 -20.64 -15.30
N ILE A 12 18.52 -19.33 -15.50
CA ILE A 12 17.58 -18.34 -14.92
C ILE A 12 16.16 -18.58 -15.45
N ALA A 13 15.99 -18.71 -16.77
CA ALA A 13 14.68 -18.98 -17.38
C ALA A 13 14.07 -20.28 -16.86
N ALA A 14 14.85 -21.37 -16.79
CA ALA A 14 14.41 -22.64 -16.25
C ALA A 14 13.99 -22.54 -14.77
N ALA A 15 14.72 -21.77 -13.95
CA ALA A 15 14.36 -21.53 -12.56
C ALA A 15 13.05 -20.73 -12.42
N ILE A 16 12.80 -19.75 -13.30
CA ILE A 16 11.54 -18.99 -13.32
C ILE A 16 10.36 -19.91 -13.66
N GLU A 17 10.50 -20.79 -14.66
CA GLU A 17 9.44 -21.75 -15.01
C GLU A 17 9.18 -22.77 -13.90
N GLN A 18 10.23 -23.26 -13.23
CA GLN A 18 10.07 -24.10 -12.04
C GLN A 18 9.34 -23.37 -10.91
N ALA A 19 9.64 -22.08 -10.69
CA ALA A 19 8.96 -21.27 -9.69
C ALA A 19 7.47 -21.06 -10.02
N ARG A 20 7.14 -20.84 -11.30
CA ARG A 20 5.74 -20.69 -11.77
C ARG A 20 4.92 -21.97 -11.64
N ALA A 21 5.56 -23.13 -11.81
CA ALA A 21 4.90 -24.43 -11.63
C ALA A 21 4.47 -24.69 -10.18
N VAL A 22 5.07 -24.00 -9.21
CA VAL A 22 4.69 -24.06 -7.79
C VAL A 22 3.56 -23.06 -7.53
N THR A 23 2.34 -23.57 -7.35
CA THR A 23 1.11 -22.74 -7.28
C THR A 23 0.58 -22.52 -5.87
N ASP A 24 1.16 -23.14 -4.86
CA ASP A 24 0.65 -23.15 -3.49
C ASP A 24 1.58 -22.49 -2.45
N GLN A 25 2.72 -21.94 -2.88
CA GLN A 25 3.68 -21.21 -2.04
C GLN A 25 4.50 -20.19 -2.86
N PRO A 26 5.01 -19.11 -2.24
CA PRO A 26 5.96 -18.22 -2.90
C PRO A 26 7.31 -18.91 -3.12
N SER A 27 8.01 -18.53 -4.19
CA SER A 27 9.34 -19.05 -4.52
C SER A 27 10.43 -17.98 -4.32
N LEU A 28 11.57 -18.41 -3.76
CA LEU A 28 12.81 -17.62 -3.75
C LEU A 28 13.82 -18.27 -4.72
N ILE A 29 14.29 -17.48 -5.70
CA ILE A 29 15.36 -17.86 -6.62
C ILE A 29 16.63 -17.12 -6.20
N THR A 30 17.64 -17.85 -5.73
CA THR A 30 18.95 -17.29 -5.41
C THR A 30 19.83 -17.35 -6.65
N VAL A 31 20.15 -16.19 -7.23
CA VAL A 31 21.05 -16.09 -8.40
C VAL A 31 22.40 -15.58 -7.93
N LYS A 32 23.45 -16.38 -8.13
CA LYS A 32 24.82 -15.99 -7.76
C LYS A 32 25.41 -15.10 -8.86
N THR A 33 25.71 -13.85 -8.52
CA THR A 33 26.26 -12.86 -9.47
C THR A 33 27.57 -12.29 -8.95
N ILE A 34 28.33 -11.64 -9.84
CA ILE A 34 29.51 -10.85 -9.48
C ILE A 34 29.13 -9.37 -9.64
N ILE A 35 29.13 -8.61 -8.54
CA ILE A 35 28.89 -7.17 -8.59
C ILE A 35 29.94 -6.49 -9.48
N GLY A 36 29.52 -5.63 -10.41
CA GLY A 36 30.42 -4.99 -11.36
C GLY A 36 31.10 -5.96 -12.33
N TYR A 37 30.48 -7.10 -12.65
CA TYR A 37 30.98 -8.06 -13.64
C TYR A 37 31.52 -7.39 -14.93
N GLY A 38 32.65 -7.89 -15.43
CA GLY A 38 33.35 -7.33 -16.58
C GLY A 38 34.38 -6.25 -16.24
N SER A 39 34.26 -5.54 -15.11
CA SER A 39 35.25 -4.54 -14.68
C SER A 39 36.53 -5.22 -14.17
N PRO A 40 37.68 -5.05 -14.84
CA PRO A 40 38.89 -5.79 -14.47
C PRO A 40 39.39 -5.46 -13.07
N ASN A 41 39.23 -4.22 -12.61
CA ASN A 41 39.81 -3.76 -11.34
C ASN A 41 38.78 -3.61 -10.22
N LYS A 42 37.47 -3.65 -10.52
CA LYS A 42 36.41 -3.42 -9.51
C LYS A 42 35.40 -4.54 -9.37
N ALA A 43 35.34 -5.51 -10.31
CA ALA A 43 34.43 -6.65 -10.20
C ALA A 43 34.63 -7.41 -8.88
N GLY A 44 33.52 -7.82 -8.25
CA GLY A 44 33.52 -8.55 -6.99
C GLY A 44 33.88 -7.71 -5.76
N THR A 45 33.99 -6.39 -5.88
CA THR A 45 34.39 -5.51 -4.77
C THR A 45 33.31 -4.47 -4.44
N HIS A 46 33.33 -3.97 -3.21
CA HIS A 46 32.46 -2.86 -2.78
C HIS A 46 32.67 -1.57 -3.59
N LYS A 47 33.82 -1.42 -4.28
CA LYS A 47 34.13 -0.24 -5.10
C LYS A 47 33.24 -0.13 -6.34
N ALA A 48 32.54 -1.21 -6.72
CA ALA A 48 31.58 -1.21 -7.82
C ALA A 48 30.15 -0.84 -7.40
N HIS A 49 29.88 -0.61 -6.11
CA HIS A 49 28.50 -0.51 -5.60
C HIS A 49 27.83 0.86 -5.82
N GLY A 50 28.44 1.94 -5.34
CA GLY A 50 27.76 3.23 -5.18
C GLY A 50 28.46 4.42 -5.84
N ALA A 51 29.47 4.18 -6.68
CA ALA A 51 30.23 5.23 -7.33
C ALA A 51 30.47 4.91 -8.81
N PRO A 52 30.59 5.94 -9.68
CA PRO A 52 31.01 5.73 -11.06
C PRO A 52 32.31 4.93 -11.16
N LEU A 53 32.43 4.09 -12.20
CA LEU A 53 33.64 3.29 -12.43
C LEU A 53 34.86 4.17 -12.77
N GLY A 54 34.64 5.30 -13.44
CA GLY A 54 35.70 6.16 -13.98
C GLY A 54 36.01 5.82 -15.45
N ALA A 55 36.44 6.81 -16.23
CA ALA A 55 36.54 6.70 -17.69
C ALA A 55 37.42 5.54 -18.16
N ASP A 56 38.61 5.37 -17.57
CA ASP A 56 39.52 4.28 -17.95
C ASP A 56 38.93 2.91 -17.64
N GLU A 57 38.31 2.77 -16.47
CA GLU A 57 37.70 1.50 -16.06
C GLU A 57 36.48 1.15 -16.92
N VAL A 58 35.67 2.15 -17.31
CA VAL A 58 34.55 1.96 -18.25
C VAL A 58 35.07 1.44 -19.59
N ARG A 59 36.15 2.03 -20.12
CA ARG A 59 36.76 1.62 -21.38
C ARG A 59 37.29 0.18 -21.32
N LEU A 60 37.96 -0.18 -20.22
CA LEU A 60 38.44 -1.53 -19.95
C LEU A 60 37.28 -2.54 -19.83
N THR A 61 36.21 -2.16 -19.14
CA THR A 61 35.01 -2.99 -18.97
C THR A 61 34.32 -3.25 -20.31
N LYS A 62 34.14 -2.23 -21.14
CA LYS A 62 33.58 -2.36 -22.51
C LYS A 62 34.41 -3.35 -23.32
N ALA A 63 35.73 -3.18 -23.34
CA ALA A 63 36.63 -4.09 -24.05
C ALA A 63 36.54 -5.54 -23.53
N ALA A 64 36.47 -5.74 -22.21
CA ALA A 64 36.32 -7.07 -21.60
C ALA A 64 34.99 -7.76 -21.96
N LEU A 65 33.93 -6.97 -22.20
CA LEU A 65 32.61 -7.45 -22.59
C LEU A 65 32.40 -7.52 -24.11
N GLY A 66 33.42 -7.20 -24.91
CA GLY A 66 33.33 -7.20 -26.38
C GLY A 66 32.61 -5.97 -26.97
N PHE A 67 32.41 -4.91 -26.19
CA PHE A 67 31.81 -3.65 -26.64
C PHE A 67 32.86 -2.65 -27.14
N PRO A 68 32.49 -1.72 -28.06
CA PRO A 68 33.38 -0.66 -28.52
C PRO A 68 33.84 0.23 -27.36
N PRO A 69 35.15 0.32 -27.06
CA PRO A 69 35.66 1.02 -25.87
C PRO A 69 35.32 2.52 -25.85
N ASP A 70 35.31 3.15 -27.03
CA ASP A 70 35.24 4.61 -27.18
C ASP A 70 33.83 5.13 -27.54
N GLN A 71 32.81 4.27 -27.56
CA GLN A 71 31.43 4.70 -27.82
C GLN A 71 30.60 4.75 -26.53
N ASP A 72 29.91 5.85 -26.31
CA ASP A 72 28.97 6.02 -25.20
C ASP A 72 27.53 5.88 -25.70
N PHE A 73 26.67 5.32 -24.84
CA PHE A 73 25.26 5.05 -25.14
C PHE A 73 25.04 4.23 -26.44
N TYR A 74 26.01 3.39 -26.81
CA TYR A 74 25.91 2.50 -27.96
C TYR A 74 24.91 1.36 -27.70
N VAL A 75 23.99 1.15 -28.65
CA VAL A 75 23.02 0.05 -28.63
C VAL A 75 23.22 -0.79 -29.90
N PRO A 76 23.63 -2.07 -29.78
CA PRO A 76 23.72 -2.98 -30.93
C PRO A 76 22.37 -3.16 -31.61
N GLY A 77 22.36 -3.19 -32.95
CA GLY A 77 21.13 -3.32 -33.75
C GLY A 77 20.34 -4.60 -33.42
N GLU A 78 21.03 -5.73 -33.32
CA GLU A 78 20.43 -7.03 -32.97
C GLU A 78 19.74 -7.02 -31.60
N ALA A 79 20.35 -6.34 -30.61
CA ALA A 79 19.75 -6.22 -29.28
C ALA A 79 18.50 -5.33 -29.33
N LEU A 80 18.55 -4.22 -30.06
CA LEU A 80 17.39 -3.35 -30.24
C LEU A 80 16.22 -4.08 -30.91
N GLU A 81 16.50 -4.83 -31.98
CA GLU A 81 15.49 -5.62 -32.69
C GLU A 81 14.89 -6.72 -31.82
N LEU A 82 15.73 -7.46 -31.08
CA LEU A 82 15.26 -8.47 -30.13
C LEU A 82 14.32 -7.88 -29.07
N PHE A 83 14.70 -6.77 -28.43
CA PHE A 83 13.84 -6.13 -27.43
C PHE A 83 12.56 -5.55 -28.03
N ARG A 84 12.59 -5.06 -29.28
CA ARG A 84 11.38 -4.56 -29.96
C ARG A 84 10.36 -5.66 -30.27
N SER A 85 10.77 -6.93 -30.38
CA SER A 85 9.83 -8.05 -30.54
C SER A 85 8.85 -8.21 -29.35
N ALA A 86 9.20 -7.66 -28.18
CA ALA A 86 8.32 -7.63 -27.02
C ALA A 86 7.10 -6.71 -27.23
N ILE A 87 7.18 -5.73 -28.12
CA ILE A 87 6.06 -4.83 -28.45
C ILE A 87 4.93 -5.65 -29.07
N ASP A 88 5.22 -6.40 -30.14
CA ASP A 88 4.21 -7.22 -30.83
C ASP A 88 3.62 -8.27 -29.89
N THR A 89 4.47 -8.90 -29.05
CA THR A 89 4.04 -9.87 -28.05
C THR A 89 3.11 -9.25 -27.02
N GLY A 90 3.48 -8.10 -26.46
CA GLY A 90 2.69 -7.37 -25.46
C GLY A 90 1.37 -6.85 -26.04
N THR A 91 1.40 -6.25 -27.22
CA THR A 91 0.19 -5.78 -27.92
C THR A 91 -0.79 -6.92 -28.16
N LYS A 92 -0.31 -8.10 -28.58
CA LYS A 92 -1.15 -9.27 -28.77
C LYS A 92 -1.78 -9.74 -27.45
N GLN A 93 -0.98 -9.88 -26.38
CA GLN A 93 -1.48 -10.34 -25.08
C GLN A 93 -2.49 -9.37 -24.47
N GLU A 94 -2.24 -8.06 -24.59
CA GLU A 94 -3.16 -7.02 -24.12
C GLU A 94 -4.45 -7.01 -24.95
N ALA A 95 -4.37 -7.18 -26.28
CA ALA A 95 -5.56 -7.30 -27.12
C ALA A 95 -6.42 -8.52 -26.75
N GLU A 96 -5.79 -9.69 -26.54
CA GLU A 96 -6.48 -10.91 -26.10
C GLU A 96 -7.17 -10.71 -24.74
N TRP A 97 -6.52 -10.01 -23.80
CA TRP A 97 -7.10 -9.66 -22.51
C TRP A 97 -8.26 -8.67 -22.62
N ASN A 98 -8.12 -7.64 -23.47
CA ASN A 98 -9.18 -6.66 -23.71
C ASN A 98 -10.42 -7.31 -24.35
N ASP A 99 -10.22 -8.25 -25.28
CA ASP A 99 -11.31 -9.05 -25.87
C ASP A 99 -11.99 -9.93 -24.82
N LEU A 100 -11.22 -10.53 -23.91
CA LEU A 100 -11.76 -11.29 -22.78
C LEU A 100 -12.59 -10.40 -21.85
N LEU A 101 -12.06 -9.23 -21.48
CA LEU A 101 -12.75 -8.28 -20.62
C LEU A 101 -14.02 -7.72 -21.28
N ALA A 102 -14.00 -7.47 -22.60
CA ALA A 102 -15.18 -7.04 -23.34
C ALA A 102 -16.29 -8.11 -23.30
N ARG A 103 -15.94 -9.39 -23.48
CA ARG A 103 -16.88 -10.51 -23.31
C ARG A 103 -17.39 -10.59 -21.87
N TYR A 104 -16.51 -10.47 -20.88
CA TYR A 104 -16.89 -10.47 -19.47
C TYR A 104 -17.90 -9.36 -19.14
N ARG A 105 -17.67 -8.13 -19.62
CA ARG A 105 -18.60 -7.01 -19.45
C ARG A 105 -19.95 -7.26 -20.12
N ALA A 106 -19.98 -7.95 -21.27
CA ALA A 106 -21.23 -8.30 -21.95
C ALA A 106 -22.02 -9.39 -21.20
N ASP A 107 -21.33 -10.42 -20.70
CA ASP A 107 -21.92 -11.55 -20.01
C ASP A 107 -22.33 -11.20 -18.55
N TYR A 108 -21.61 -10.28 -17.92
CA TYR A 108 -21.80 -9.84 -16.53
C TYR A 108 -21.83 -8.31 -16.41
N PRO A 109 -22.88 -7.64 -16.93
CA PRO A 109 -22.90 -6.18 -17.04
C PRO A 109 -22.70 -5.45 -15.70
N ASP A 110 -23.32 -5.93 -14.63
CA ASP A 110 -23.20 -5.32 -13.30
C ASP A 110 -21.77 -5.47 -12.74
N LEU A 111 -21.18 -6.65 -12.85
CA LEU A 111 -19.81 -6.91 -12.39
C LEU A 111 -18.76 -6.25 -13.28
N GLY A 112 -19.04 -6.10 -14.58
CA GLY A 112 -18.19 -5.35 -15.51
C GLY A 112 -18.16 -3.86 -15.16
N ALA A 113 -19.32 -3.26 -14.87
CA ALA A 113 -19.40 -1.87 -14.42
C ALA A 113 -18.73 -1.67 -13.05
N GLU A 114 -18.86 -2.63 -12.14
CA GLU A 114 -18.15 -2.61 -10.86
C GLU A 114 -16.63 -2.72 -11.05
N TRP A 115 -16.15 -3.65 -11.90
CA TRP A 115 -14.74 -3.79 -12.24
C TRP A 115 -14.15 -2.48 -12.78
N ASP A 116 -14.81 -1.85 -13.76
CA ASP A 116 -14.34 -0.62 -14.38
C ASP A 116 -14.18 0.52 -13.37
N ARG A 117 -15.19 0.68 -12.50
CA ARG A 117 -15.18 1.67 -11.43
C ARG A 117 -14.02 1.44 -10.46
N LEU A 118 -13.85 0.21 -9.99
CA LEU A 118 -12.84 -0.12 -8.99
C LEU A 118 -11.42 -0.02 -9.56
N MET A 119 -11.21 -0.43 -10.81
CA MET A 119 -9.93 -0.28 -11.51
C MET A 119 -9.58 1.20 -11.75
N ALA A 120 -10.59 2.06 -11.95
CA ALA A 120 -10.42 3.51 -11.97
C ALA A 120 -10.20 4.14 -10.58
N GLY A 121 -10.33 3.36 -9.50
CA GLY A 121 -10.22 3.85 -8.13
C GLY A 121 -11.39 4.72 -7.69
N GLU A 122 -12.52 4.66 -8.40
CA GLU A 122 -13.69 5.48 -8.14
C GLU A 122 -14.54 4.91 -6.99
N LEU A 123 -15.09 5.80 -6.16
CA LEU A 123 -16.01 5.42 -5.10
C LEU A 123 -17.40 5.09 -5.69
N PRO A 124 -18.06 4.00 -5.27
CA PRO A 124 -19.43 3.68 -5.67
C PRO A 124 -20.42 4.80 -5.32
N PRO A 125 -21.43 5.08 -6.17
CA PRO A 125 -22.49 6.02 -5.82
C PRO A 125 -23.15 5.67 -4.49
N GLY A 126 -23.32 6.66 -3.61
CA GLY A 126 -23.91 6.46 -2.28
C GLY A 126 -23.04 5.67 -1.28
N TRP A 127 -21.72 5.57 -1.52
CA TRP A 127 -20.80 4.93 -0.58
C TRP A 127 -20.83 5.53 0.83
N ASP A 128 -21.18 6.81 0.96
CA ASP A 128 -21.24 7.59 2.19
C ASP A 128 -22.64 7.66 2.82
N ALA A 129 -23.68 7.11 2.17
CA ALA A 129 -25.08 7.26 2.59
C ALA A 129 -25.38 6.66 3.98
N ASP A 130 -24.65 5.61 4.37
CA ASP A 130 -24.86 4.89 5.63
C ASP A 130 -23.87 5.30 6.74
N ILE A 131 -23.06 6.36 6.51
CA ILE A 131 -22.16 6.88 7.55
C ILE A 131 -23.00 7.37 8.74
N PRO A 132 -22.78 6.84 9.95
CA PRO A 132 -23.60 7.15 11.11
C PRO A 132 -23.37 8.59 11.61
N THR A 133 -24.44 9.19 12.12
CA THR A 133 -24.40 10.40 12.96
C THR A 133 -24.57 9.99 14.42
N PHE A 134 -23.83 10.65 15.31
CA PHE A 134 -23.84 10.35 16.74
C PHE A 134 -24.55 11.46 17.51
N SER A 135 -25.37 11.05 18.48
CA SER A 135 -26.12 11.96 19.37
C SER A 135 -25.28 12.44 20.55
N ALA A 136 -25.58 13.64 21.06
CA ALA A 136 -24.91 14.22 22.25
C ALA A 136 -25.14 13.40 23.54
N ASP A 137 -26.18 12.58 23.58
CA ASP A 137 -26.65 11.89 24.79
C ASP A 137 -25.67 10.83 25.33
N LYS A 138 -24.72 10.38 24.52
CA LYS A 138 -23.81 9.31 24.88
C LYS A 138 -22.38 9.67 24.46
N LYS A 139 -21.46 9.54 25.42
CA LYS A 139 -20.02 9.63 25.13
C LYS A 139 -19.56 8.41 24.33
N VAL A 140 -18.65 8.62 23.38
CA VAL A 140 -18.14 7.57 22.50
C VAL A 140 -16.65 7.78 22.26
N ALA A 141 -15.84 6.76 22.48
CA ALA A 141 -14.43 6.80 22.08
C ALA A 141 -14.31 6.84 20.55
N THR A 142 -13.41 7.66 20.02
CA THR A 142 -13.33 7.84 18.55
C THR A 142 -12.89 6.56 17.83
N ARG A 143 -12.18 5.62 18.49
CA ARG A 143 -11.94 4.27 17.92
C ARG A 143 -13.22 3.46 17.74
N ASN A 144 -14.19 3.58 18.65
CA ASN A 144 -15.46 2.88 18.57
C ASN A 144 -16.36 3.50 17.49
N ALA A 145 -16.34 4.82 17.36
CA ALA A 145 -16.99 5.52 16.25
C ALA A 145 -16.35 5.12 14.91
N SER A 146 -15.01 5.08 14.85
CA SER A 146 -14.25 4.68 13.67
C SER A 146 -14.62 3.27 13.19
N GLY A 147 -14.71 2.29 14.09
CA GLY A 147 -15.13 0.95 13.73
C GLY A 147 -16.56 0.87 13.15
N GLN A 148 -17.48 1.73 13.62
CA GLN A 148 -18.84 1.82 13.08
C GLN A 148 -18.84 2.44 11.68
N VAL A 149 -18.14 3.56 11.51
CA VAL A 149 -18.03 4.27 10.22
C VAL A 149 -17.32 3.42 9.17
N LEU A 150 -16.20 2.79 9.53
CA LEU A 150 -15.46 1.88 8.65
C LEU A 150 -16.36 0.75 8.15
N ASN A 151 -17.15 0.12 9.01
CA ASN A 151 -18.03 -0.98 8.60
C ASN A 151 -19.19 -0.49 7.71
N ALA A 152 -19.70 0.73 7.90
CA ALA A 152 -20.70 1.32 7.02
C ALA A 152 -20.13 1.58 5.62
N ILE A 153 -18.92 2.16 5.54
CA ILE A 153 -18.22 2.43 4.27
C ILE A 153 -17.85 1.12 3.57
N ALA A 154 -17.22 0.18 4.28
CA ALA A 154 -16.76 -1.08 3.71
C ALA A 154 -17.91 -1.99 3.23
N ALA A 155 -19.14 -1.77 3.71
CA ALA A 155 -20.31 -2.47 3.19
C ALA A 155 -20.67 -2.04 1.75
N LYS A 156 -20.24 -0.85 1.31
CA LYS A 156 -20.47 -0.32 -0.04
C LYS A 156 -19.28 -0.51 -0.98
N ILE A 157 -18.11 -0.85 -0.45
CA ILE A 157 -16.86 -0.94 -1.20
C ILE A 157 -16.31 -2.37 -1.10
N PRO A 158 -16.61 -3.25 -2.07
CA PRO A 158 -16.29 -4.66 -1.98
C PRO A 158 -14.79 -4.94 -2.00
N THR A 159 -13.96 -4.05 -2.56
CA THR A 159 -12.50 -4.21 -2.59
C THR A 159 -11.77 -3.48 -1.47
N MET A 160 -12.49 -2.81 -0.55
CA MET A 160 -11.86 -2.27 0.65
C MET A 160 -11.40 -3.44 1.53
N ILE A 161 -10.09 -3.51 1.73
CA ILE A 161 -9.38 -4.59 2.43
C ILE A 161 -8.38 -3.98 3.39
N GLY A 162 -8.19 -4.62 4.54
CA GLY A 162 -7.23 -4.15 5.51
C GLY A 162 -7.29 -4.96 6.79
N GLY A 163 -6.65 -4.44 7.82
CA GLY A 163 -6.59 -5.11 9.10
C GLY A 163 -5.62 -4.44 10.05
N ASP A 164 -5.28 -5.17 11.09
CA ASP A 164 -4.48 -4.70 12.21
C ASP A 164 -3.26 -5.59 12.45
N ALA A 165 -2.30 -5.02 13.16
CA ALA A 165 -1.12 -5.73 13.64
C ALA A 165 -1.39 -6.49 14.95
N ASP A 166 -2.34 -7.44 14.93
CA ASP A 166 -2.76 -8.26 16.09
C ASP A 166 -3.45 -7.48 17.22
N LEU A 167 -4.20 -6.45 16.84
CA LEU A 167 -4.87 -5.50 17.75
C LEU A 167 -6.36 -5.32 17.43
N SER A 168 -6.99 -6.25 16.70
CA SER A 168 -8.34 -6.08 16.14
C SER A 168 -9.41 -5.64 17.14
N GLU A 169 -9.40 -6.22 18.34
CA GLU A 169 -10.33 -5.84 19.42
C GLU A 169 -10.01 -4.46 20.00
N SER A 170 -8.76 -4.02 19.95
CA SER A 170 -8.29 -2.76 20.50
C SER A 170 -8.44 -1.60 19.52
N THR A 171 -8.19 -1.82 18.23
CA THR A 171 -8.28 -0.83 17.15
C THR A 171 -9.71 -0.67 16.62
N LYS A 172 -10.57 -1.68 16.80
CA LYS A 172 -11.95 -1.73 16.30
C LYS A 172 -12.06 -1.72 14.77
N THR A 173 -11.07 -2.29 14.07
CA THR A 173 -10.96 -2.24 12.60
C THR A 173 -11.40 -3.50 11.88
N LEU A 174 -11.98 -4.47 12.60
CA LEU A 174 -12.51 -5.70 12.00
C LEU A 174 -13.72 -5.39 11.11
N LEU A 175 -13.70 -5.86 9.87
CA LEU A 175 -14.85 -5.85 8.96
C LEU A 175 -15.79 -7.01 9.33
N LYS A 176 -16.94 -6.71 9.94
CA LYS A 176 -17.82 -7.70 10.62
C LYS A 176 -18.38 -8.77 9.69
N ASN A 177 -18.65 -8.43 8.44
CA ASN A 177 -19.23 -9.33 7.43
C ASN A 177 -18.18 -9.74 6.38
N ALA A 178 -16.93 -9.89 6.79
CA ALA A 178 -15.86 -10.37 5.92
C ALA A 178 -15.02 -11.43 6.63
N ALA A 179 -14.62 -12.47 5.90
CA ALA A 179 -13.70 -13.47 6.43
C ALA A 179 -12.26 -12.94 6.49
N ASN A 180 -11.38 -13.71 7.14
CA ASN A 180 -9.95 -13.47 7.09
C ASN A 180 -9.39 -13.94 5.74
N THR A 181 -8.60 -13.11 5.07
CA THR A 181 -7.90 -13.51 3.85
C THR A 181 -6.75 -14.46 4.13
N GLY A 182 -6.43 -15.29 3.15
CA GLY A 182 -5.38 -16.29 3.25
C GLY A 182 -5.59 -17.45 2.27
N ARG A 183 -4.86 -18.55 2.50
CA ARG A 183 -4.93 -19.75 1.69
C ARG A 183 -6.37 -20.26 1.60
N GLY A 184 -6.89 -20.39 0.38
CA GLY A 184 -8.27 -20.82 0.12
C GLY A 184 -9.35 -19.74 0.27
N GLN A 185 -9.01 -18.54 0.75
CA GLN A 185 -9.94 -17.40 0.86
C GLN A 185 -9.30 -16.08 0.38
N PRO A 186 -8.70 -16.03 -0.83
CA PRO A 186 -7.93 -14.86 -1.27
C PRO A 186 -8.78 -13.60 -1.46
N ALA A 187 -10.08 -13.75 -1.73
CA ALA A 187 -11.03 -12.63 -1.91
C ALA A 187 -11.59 -12.08 -0.58
N ALA A 188 -11.25 -12.67 0.57
CA ALA A 188 -11.69 -12.15 1.85
C ALA A 188 -10.94 -10.86 2.23
N ARG A 189 -11.48 -10.08 3.18
CA ARG A 189 -11.13 -8.65 3.34
C ARG A 189 -10.47 -8.28 4.66
N ASN A 190 -10.42 -9.20 5.63
CA ASN A 190 -9.68 -8.98 6.87
C ASN A 190 -8.28 -9.61 6.77
N VAL A 191 -7.24 -8.79 6.74
CA VAL A 191 -5.84 -9.27 6.75
C VAL A 191 -5.36 -9.39 8.20
N ARG A 192 -4.86 -10.57 8.56
CA ARG A 192 -4.22 -10.80 9.86
C ARG A 192 -2.71 -10.62 9.72
N PHE A 193 -2.25 -9.38 9.87
CA PHE A 193 -0.84 -9.06 9.68
C PHE A 193 0.07 -9.66 10.77
N GLY A 194 -0.48 -9.92 11.96
CA GLY A 194 0.30 -10.23 13.17
C GLY A 194 1.05 -8.98 13.66
N VAL A 195 1.89 -9.12 14.69
CA VAL A 195 2.71 -8.02 15.23
C VAL A 195 3.85 -7.66 14.26
N ARG A 196 3.50 -6.96 13.17
CA ARG A 196 4.36 -6.72 11.99
C ARG A 196 4.05 -5.37 11.33
N GLU A 197 4.07 -4.28 12.08
CA GLU A 197 3.66 -2.95 11.63
C GLU A 197 4.37 -2.50 10.35
N HIS A 198 5.69 -2.68 10.28
CA HIS A 198 6.45 -2.27 9.11
C HIS A 198 6.01 -3.04 7.85
N ALA A 199 5.87 -4.37 7.96
CA ALA A 199 5.42 -5.19 6.85
C ALA A 199 3.97 -4.87 6.48
N MET A 200 3.10 -4.66 7.47
CA MET A 200 1.70 -4.24 7.27
C MET A 200 1.63 -2.95 6.44
N GLY A 201 2.42 -1.92 6.79
CA GLY A 201 2.50 -0.68 6.02
C GLY A 201 2.94 -0.90 4.58
N SER A 202 3.99 -1.69 4.37
CA SER A 202 4.49 -2.00 3.03
C SER A 202 3.51 -2.81 2.20
N ILE A 203 2.81 -3.78 2.81
CA ILE A 203 1.78 -4.58 2.13
C ILE A 203 0.61 -3.70 1.72
N VAL A 204 0.10 -2.83 2.61
CA VAL A 204 -1.03 -1.95 2.28
C VAL A 204 -0.66 -0.92 1.21
N ASN A 205 0.59 -0.44 1.20
CA ASN A 205 1.10 0.35 0.08
C ASN A 205 1.06 -0.42 -1.24
N ALA A 206 1.50 -1.68 -1.24
CA ALA A 206 1.45 -2.53 -2.43
C ALA A 206 0.01 -2.79 -2.90
N LEU A 207 -0.92 -2.98 -1.97
CA LEU A 207 -2.35 -3.12 -2.30
C LEU A 207 -2.89 -1.85 -2.98
N ALA A 208 -2.49 -0.66 -2.51
CA ALA A 208 -2.90 0.60 -3.13
C ALA A 208 -2.24 0.83 -4.51
N LEU A 209 -1.03 0.29 -4.75
CA LEU A 209 -0.34 0.36 -6.04
C LEU A 209 -0.93 -0.58 -7.10
N HIS A 210 -1.51 -1.72 -6.69
CA HIS A 210 -1.97 -2.76 -7.60
C HIS A 210 -3.10 -2.29 -8.55
N GLY A 211 -3.93 -1.34 -8.10
CA GLY A 211 -5.18 -0.99 -8.78
C GLY A 211 -6.32 -1.95 -8.45
N GLY A 212 -7.57 -1.47 -8.54
CA GLY A 212 -8.77 -2.25 -8.20
C GLY A 212 -9.09 -2.32 -6.70
N ILE A 213 -8.09 -2.12 -5.84
CA ILE A 213 -8.24 -2.12 -4.38
C ILE A 213 -8.46 -0.70 -3.87
N VAL A 214 -9.70 -0.38 -3.51
CA VAL A 214 -10.08 0.96 -3.09
C VAL A 214 -9.79 1.16 -1.60
N LYS A 215 -8.89 2.13 -1.32
CA LYS A 215 -8.60 2.63 0.04
C LYS A 215 -8.23 1.52 1.04
N PRO A 216 -7.21 0.70 0.76
CA PRO A 216 -6.77 -0.32 1.70
C PRO A 216 -6.23 0.34 2.98
N PHE A 217 -6.36 -0.34 4.11
CA PHE A 217 -6.04 0.26 5.40
C PHE A 217 -5.20 -0.63 6.31
N THR A 218 -4.43 0.02 7.18
CA THR A 218 -3.66 -0.60 8.28
C THR A 218 -4.23 -0.15 9.62
N ALA A 219 -3.97 -0.90 10.69
CA ALA A 219 -4.32 -0.48 12.04
C ALA A 219 -3.32 -0.94 13.12
N THR A 220 -2.92 -0.02 13.99
CA THR A 220 -2.14 -0.32 15.21
C THR A 220 -2.31 0.82 16.24
N PHE A 221 -1.55 0.81 17.33
CA PHE A 221 -1.48 1.93 18.27
C PHE A 221 -0.63 3.06 17.70
N LEU A 222 -0.98 4.31 18.00
CA LEU A 222 -0.24 5.47 17.51
C LEU A 222 1.24 5.43 17.93
N THR A 223 1.53 4.92 19.12
CA THR A 223 2.91 4.79 19.62
C THR A 223 3.76 3.82 18.78
N PHE A 224 3.13 2.90 18.04
CA PHE A 224 3.82 1.94 17.17
C PHE A 224 3.85 2.41 15.71
N SER A 225 3.33 3.61 15.41
CA SER A 225 3.51 4.23 14.10
C SER A 225 4.99 4.41 13.74
N ASP A 226 5.88 4.53 14.73
CA ASP A 226 7.33 4.57 14.55
C ASP A 226 7.88 3.30 13.88
N TYR A 227 7.32 2.11 14.17
CA TYR A 227 7.74 0.85 13.55
C TYR A 227 7.43 0.80 12.04
N MET A 228 6.46 1.57 11.57
CA MET A 228 6.06 1.61 10.16
C MET A 228 6.28 2.97 9.49
N ARG A 229 6.98 3.90 10.16
CA ARG A 229 7.22 5.26 9.66
C ARG A 229 7.86 5.29 8.26
N PRO A 230 8.85 4.44 7.90
CA PRO A 230 9.38 4.41 6.54
C PRO A 230 8.33 4.02 5.50
N ALA A 231 7.45 3.06 5.81
CA ALA A 231 6.35 2.67 4.92
C ALA A 231 5.33 3.80 4.74
N ILE A 232 4.96 4.51 5.82
CA ILE A 232 4.10 5.69 5.74
C ILE A 232 4.71 6.76 4.82
N ARG A 233 6.01 7.04 5.00
CA ARG A 233 6.74 7.99 4.15
C ARG A 233 6.73 7.58 2.68
N LEU A 234 6.91 6.29 2.38
CA LEU A 234 6.81 5.78 1.01
C LEU A 234 5.39 5.91 0.44
N GLY A 235 4.36 5.64 1.24
CA GLY A 235 2.97 5.83 0.78
C GLY A 235 2.68 7.28 0.37
N ALA A 236 3.15 8.24 1.15
CA ALA A 236 3.05 9.66 0.81
C ALA A 236 3.90 10.04 -0.42
N LEU A 237 5.13 9.54 -0.50
CA LEU A 237 6.07 9.83 -1.59
C LEU A 237 5.60 9.27 -2.94
N MET A 238 5.01 8.08 -2.93
CA MET A 238 4.48 7.43 -4.14
C MET A 238 3.13 8.01 -4.59
N ASN A 239 2.56 8.95 -3.82
CA ASN A 239 1.26 9.57 -4.10
C ASN A 239 0.14 8.53 -4.30
N ILE A 240 0.12 7.53 -3.41
CA ILE A 240 -0.93 6.50 -3.34
C ILE A 240 -1.91 6.83 -2.20
N THR A 241 -3.02 6.09 -2.12
CA THR A 241 -4.15 6.41 -1.22
C THR A 241 -4.42 5.40 -0.08
N PRO A 242 -3.39 4.83 0.60
CA PRO A 242 -3.64 4.00 1.77
C PRO A 242 -4.19 4.83 2.94
N ILE A 243 -4.92 4.17 3.84
CA ILE A 243 -5.41 4.77 5.09
C ILE A 243 -4.71 4.11 6.28
N TYR A 244 -3.94 4.89 7.03
CA TYR A 244 -3.27 4.45 8.24
C TYR A 244 -4.12 4.78 9.46
N VAL A 245 -4.71 3.77 10.09
CA VAL A 245 -5.49 3.92 11.30
C VAL A 245 -4.60 3.74 12.54
N PHE A 246 -4.58 4.74 13.40
CA PHE A 246 -3.92 4.68 14.69
C PHE A 246 -4.92 4.89 15.81
N THR A 247 -4.88 4.06 16.84
CA THR A 247 -5.68 4.23 18.06
C THR A 247 -4.79 4.48 19.27
N HIS A 248 -5.38 4.68 20.45
CA HIS A 248 -4.63 4.92 21.70
C HIS A 248 -3.67 6.10 21.55
N ASP A 249 -4.23 7.24 21.16
CA ASP A 249 -3.51 8.40 20.65
C ASP A 249 -2.72 9.23 21.68
N SER A 250 -2.80 8.92 22.97
CA SER A 250 -2.31 9.81 24.03
C SER A 250 -2.12 9.11 25.37
N ILE A 251 -1.68 9.88 26.37
CA ILE A 251 -1.65 9.50 27.79
C ILE A 251 -3.01 9.02 28.34
N GLY A 252 -4.12 9.33 27.64
CA GLY A 252 -5.45 8.84 27.97
C GLY A 252 -5.61 7.32 27.90
N LEU A 253 -4.59 6.59 27.40
CA LEU A 253 -4.58 5.14 27.48
C LEU A 253 -4.45 4.62 28.91
N GLY A 254 -3.82 5.34 29.84
CA GLY A 254 -3.69 4.92 31.24
C GLY A 254 -2.58 3.89 31.49
N GLU A 255 -2.97 2.72 31.98
CA GLU A 255 -2.15 1.80 32.78
C GLU A 255 -0.97 1.14 32.04
N ASP A 256 -0.98 1.04 30.70
CA ASP A 256 0.16 0.46 29.95
C ASP A 256 1.41 1.35 30.01
N GLY A 257 1.27 2.59 30.48
CA GLY A 257 2.39 3.45 30.84
C GLY A 257 3.17 4.04 29.66
N PRO A 258 4.33 4.65 29.93
CA PRO A 258 5.00 5.58 29.00
C PRO A 258 5.45 4.93 27.68
N THR A 259 5.68 3.61 27.65
CA THR A 259 6.07 2.90 26.42
C THR A 259 4.93 2.78 25.41
N HIS A 260 3.68 2.98 25.84
CA HIS A 260 2.50 2.91 24.99
C HIS A 260 1.88 4.29 24.74
N GLN A 261 2.30 5.32 25.48
CA GLN A 261 1.70 6.65 25.49
C GLN A 261 2.37 7.55 24.45
N PRO A 262 1.71 7.87 23.32
CA PRO A 262 2.30 8.72 22.31
C PRO A 262 2.47 10.16 22.81
N VAL A 263 3.62 10.78 22.49
CA VAL A 263 3.91 12.18 22.84
C VAL A 263 4.19 13.02 21.58
N GLU A 264 5.21 12.63 20.81
CA GLU A 264 5.73 13.28 19.60
C GLU A 264 5.05 12.82 18.30
N HIS A 265 4.31 11.71 18.36
CA HIS A 265 3.94 10.92 17.19
C HIS A 265 3.05 11.69 16.21
N VAL A 266 2.07 12.45 16.70
CA VAL A 266 1.22 13.32 15.84
C VAL A 266 2.06 14.34 15.07
N MET A 267 3.04 14.97 15.73
CA MET A 267 3.93 15.94 15.09
C MET A 267 4.90 15.26 14.12
N SER A 268 5.38 14.08 14.47
CA SER A 268 6.23 13.23 13.63
C SER A 268 5.53 12.92 12.29
N LEU A 269 4.24 12.58 12.33
CA LEU A 269 3.41 12.27 11.15
C LEU A 269 3.09 13.53 10.32
N ARG A 270 2.67 14.63 10.97
CA ARG A 270 2.38 15.91 10.30
C ARG A 270 3.58 16.50 9.54
N ARG A 271 4.80 16.12 9.91
CA ARG A 271 6.03 16.56 9.23
C ARG A 271 6.32 15.79 7.94
N ILE A 272 5.63 14.69 7.66
CA ILE A 272 5.77 13.96 6.40
C ILE A 272 5.02 14.76 5.31
N PRO A 273 5.70 15.24 4.26
CA PRO A 273 5.04 15.92 3.15
C PRO A 273 4.04 15.00 2.46
N ASN A 274 2.96 15.57 1.91
CA ASN A 274 1.94 14.83 1.15
C ASN A 274 1.21 13.73 1.96
N LEU A 275 1.10 13.91 3.27
CA LEU A 275 0.39 13.01 4.18
C LEU A 275 -0.69 13.77 4.96
N HIS A 276 -1.96 13.45 4.71
CA HIS A 276 -3.06 14.06 5.45
C HIS A 276 -3.18 13.42 6.83
N THR A 277 -3.21 14.22 7.90
CA THR A 277 -3.25 13.72 9.28
C THR A 277 -4.45 14.30 10.03
N CYS A 278 -5.41 13.45 10.37
CA CYS A 278 -6.63 13.80 11.08
C CYS A 278 -6.64 13.19 12.49
N ARG A 279 -6.97 14.01 13.50
CA ARG A 279 -7.17 13.59 14.89
C ARG A 279 -8.51 14.15 15.38
N PRO A 280 -9.63 13.46 15.10
CA PRO A 280 -10.96 13.95 15.43
C PRO A 280 -11.20 14.09 16.94
N SER A 281 -11.98 15.12 17.29
CA SER A 281 -12.30 15.51 18.66
C SER A 281 -13.54 14.82 19.22
N ASP A 282 -14.37 14.23 18.35
CA ASP A 282 -15.56 13.47 18.74
C ASP A 282 -15.97 12.42 17.68
N ALA A 283 -17.13 11.79 17.88
CA ALA A 283 -17.64 10.76 16.98
C ALA A 283 -18.13 11.30 15.62
N ASN A 284 -18.64 12.54 15.55
CA ASN A 284 -19.09 13.13 14.29
C ASN A 284 -17.91 13.63 13.43
N GLU A 285 -16.87 14.19 14.05
CA GLU A 285 -15.60 14.44 13.38
C GLU A 285 -14.92 13.13 12.96
N THR A 286 -15.11 12.03 13.69
CA THR A 286 -14.61 10.72 13.25
C THR A 286 -15.25 10.28 11.94
N ALA A 287 -16.56 10.46 11.80
CA ALA A 287 -17.29 10.22 10.56
C ALA A 287 -16.77 11.13 9.42
N GLY A 288 -16.61 12.42 9.70
CA GLY A 288 -16.04 13.37 8.73
C GLY A 288 -14.61 13.03 8.30
N ALA A 289 -13.77 12.55 9.22
CA ALA A 289 -12.37 12.21 8.97
C ALA A 289 -12.25 11.02 8.01
N TRP A 290 -13.05 9.97 8.24
CA TRP A 290 -13.17 8.86 7.29
C TRP A 290 -13.70 9.34 5.94
N ALA A 291 -14.75 10.16 5.93
CA ALA A 291 -15.34 10.63 4.69
C ALA A 291 -14.35 11.48 3.86
N ALA A 292 -13.52 12.29 4.51
CA ALA A 292 -12.44 13.03 3.88
C ALA A 292 -11.32 12.10 3.38
N ALA A 293 -10.91 11.12 4.17
CA ALA A 293 -9.88 10.14 3.77
C ALA A 293 -10.30 9.32 2.54
N MET A 294 -11.58 8.95 2.44
CA MET A 294 -12.12 8.26 1.28
C MET A 294 -12.06 9.13 0.02
N ARG A 295 -12.33 10.44 0.12
CA ARG A 295 -12.32 11.36 -1.03
C ARG A 295 -10.93 11.89 -1.40
N SER A 296 -9.96 11.81 -0.49
CA SER A 296 -8.61 12.32 -0.74
C SER A 296 -7.89 11.55 -1.85
N ASP A 297 -7.09 12.24 -2.65
CA ASP A 297 -6.14 11.62 -3.59
C ASP A 297 -4.78 11.31 -2.94
N LYS A 298 -4.64 11.55 -1.62
CA LYS A 298 -3.40 11.35 -0.84
C LYS A 298 -3.53 10.23 0.19
N ALA A 299 -2.38 9.78 0.67
CA ALA A 299 -2.29 8.93 1.84
C ALA A 299 -2.83 9.68 3.07
N CYS A 300 -3.64 8.98 3.88
CA CYS A 300 -4.29 9.58 5.04
C CYS A 300 -3.93 8.83 6.32
N VAL A 301 -3.80 9.58 7.41
CA VAL A 301 -3.61 9.08 8.77
C VAL A 301 -4.81 9.50 9.62
N LEU A 302 -5.45 8.52 10.25
CA LEU A 302 -6.58 8.73 11.13
C LEU A 302 -6.21 8.31 12.56
N ILE A 303 -6.32 9.23 13.52
CA ILE A 303 -5.81 9.06 14.89
C ILE A 303 -6.96 9.10 15.90
N PHE A 304 -7.14 8.04 16.67
CA PHE A 304 -8.31 7.82 17.52
C PHE A 304 -7.98 7.56 18.99
N THR A 305 -8.87 7.98 19.88
CA THR A 305 -8.75 7.84 21.33
C THR A 305 -9.09 6.42 21.82
N ARG A 306 -8.54 6.05 22.99
CA ARG A 306 -8.98 4.86 23.74
C ARG A 306 -10.28 5.13 24.50
N GLN A 307 -10.30 6.28 25.17
CA GLN A 307 -11.31 6.76 26.11
C GLN A 307 -12.48 7.45 25.41
N ASP A 308 -13.63 7.45 26.09
CA ASP A 308 -14.85 8.09 25.60
C ASP A 308 -14.74 9.62 25.61
N LEU A 309 -15.21 10.25 24.53
CA LEU A 309 -15.32 11.70 24.39
C LEU A 309 -16.80 12.11 24.32
N PRO A 310 -17.17 13.31 24.80
CA PRO A 310 -18.48 13.87 24.50
C PRO A 310 -18.66 14.06 22.99
N VAL A 311 -19.89 13.90 22.50
CA VAL A 311 -20.24 14.29 21.14
C VAL A 311 -20.61 15.77 21.15
N LEU A 312 -19.91 16.58 20.35
CA LEU A 312 -20.02 18.02 20.37
C LEU A 312 -21.25 18.47 19.55
N THR A 313 -22.00 19.41 20.11
CA THR A 313 -23.17 20.04 19.47
C THR A 313 -23.20 21.53 19.77
N GLY A 314 -23.70 22.33 18.85
CA GLY A 314 -23.86 23.78 19.04
C GLY A 314 -23.62 24.58 17.77
N GLU A 315 -23.89 25.88 17.84
CA GLU A 315 -23.60 26.82 16.75
C GLU A 315 -22.09 26.85 16.47
N GLY A 316 -21.70 26.71 15.20
CA GLY A 316 -20.29 26.63 14.78
C GLY A 316 -19.65 25.23 14.81
N ILE A 317 -20.35 24.20 15.31
CA ILE A 317 -19.90 22.81 15.23
C ILE A 317 -20.41 22.19 13.92
N GLY A 318 -19.52 22.05 12.92
CA GLY A 318 -19.87 21.54 11.59
C GLY A 318 -20.23 20.06 11.53
N GLY A 319 -20.06 19.29 12.61
CA GLY A 319 -20.32 17.86 12.63
C GLY A 319 -19.54 17.12 11.54
N VAL A 320 -20.19 16.21 10.80
CA VAL A 320 -19.55 15.43 9.72
C VAL A 320 -18.95 16.32 8.63
N SER A 321 -19.51 17.52 8.39
CA SER A 321 -19.01 18.43 7.34
C SER A 321 -17.82 19.29 7.78
N ALA A 322 -17.48 19.32 9.08
CA ALA A 322 -16.44 20.19 9.62
C ALA A 322 -15.06 19.95 9.00
N ILE A 323 -14.75 18.70 8.62
CA ILE A 323 -13.42 18.32 8.12
C ILE A 323 -13.25 18.65 6.63
N HIS A 324 -14.34 18.91 5.90
CA HIS A 324 -14.24 19.35 4.49
C HIS A 324 -13.58 20.71 4.32
N ALA A 325 -13.58 21.57 5.35
CA ALA A 325 -13.05 22.93 5.25
C ALA A 325 -11.52 23.04 5.45
N GLY A 326 -10.84 21.98 5.92
CA GLY A 326 -9.43 22.02 6.31
C GLY A 326 -8.49 21.08 5.54
N VAL A 327 -8.98 20.44 4.48
CA VAL A 327 -8.21 19.51 3.63
C VAL A 327 -8.16 20.00 2.16
N ALA A 328 -8.53 21.26 1.91
CA ALA A 328 -8.36 21.93 0.62
C ALA A 328 -6.98 22.60 0.54
#